data_AF-A0A094QHB1-F1
#
_entry.id   AF-A0A094QHB1-F1
#
_cell.length_a   1.000
_cell.length_b   1.000
_cell.length_c   1.000
_cell.angle_alpha   90.00
_cell.angle_beta   90.00
_cell.angle_gamma   90.00
#
_symmetry.space_group_name_H-M   'P 1'
#
loop_
_entity.id
_entity.type
_entity.pdbx_description
1 polymer ?
#
loop_
_entity_poly.entity_id
_entity_poly.type
_entity_poly.pdbx_seq_one_letter_code
_entity_poly.pdbx_strand_id
1 'polypeptide(L)'
;LIVRADRFYEQTGWWAVVTARFFPWVRTFVPVIAGASRMNYYKFLSANALGALLWGVGITLAGFYAASIPWVKTFSYAIAAFFIIASIASMVWNYSRRPQEPQEKS
;
A
#
# COMPACT_ATOMS: atom_id res chain seq x y z
N LEU A 1 21.02 -2.53 32.25
CA LEU A 1 20.26 -3.52 31.43
C LEU A 1 18.95 -2.93 30.89
N ILE A 2 18.15 -2.25 31.72
CA ILE A 2 16.84 -1.65 31.33
C ILE A 2 16.96 -0.62 30.19
N VAL A 3 17.96 0.27 30.20
CA VAL A 3 18.16 1.30 29.16
C VAL A 3 18.51 0.73 27.76
N ARG A 4 19.07 -0.48 27.68
CA ARG A 4 19.35 -1.15 26.39
C ARG A 4 18.11 -1.85 25.83
N ALA A 5 17.28 -2.43 26.69
CA ALA A 5 16.01 -3.04 26.28
C ALA A 5 15.05 -1.97 25.74
N ASP A 6 14.94 -0.84 26.43
CA ASP A 6 14.09 0.29 26.02
C ASP A 6 14.49 0.82 24.62
N ARG A 7 15.80 0.98 24.40
CA ARG A 7 16.34 1.43 23.11
C ARG A 7 16.17 0.41 21.98
N PHE A 8 16.16 -0.89 22.30
CA PHE A 8 15.95 -1.96 21.32
C PHE A 8 14.48 -2.05 20.90
N TYR A 9 13.55 -1.96 21.85
CA TYR A 9 12.10 -1.91 21.59
C TYR A 9 11.71 -0.63 20.82
N GLU A 10 12.31 0.51 21.14
CA GLU A 10 12.12 1.76 20.40
C GLU A 10 12.61 1.67 18.95
N GLN A 11 13.71 0.97 18.69
CA GLN A 11 14.25 0.80 17.34
C GLN A 11 13.43 -0.21 16.50
N THR A 12 12.88 -1.25 17.12
CA THR A 12 12.05 -2.22 16.40
C THR A 12 10.70 -1.64 16.01
N GLY A 13 10.07 -0.84 16.89
CA GLY A 13 8.84 -0.12 16.57
C GLY A 13 9.02 0.91 15.45
N TRP A 14 10.15 1.63 15.46
CA TRP A 14 10.47 2.64 14.45
C TRP A 14 10.64 2.03 13.05
N TRP A 15 11.45 0.98 12.91
CA TRP A 15 11.61 0.30 11.62
C TRP A 15 10.33 -0.41 11.17
N ALA A 16 9.53 -0.97 12.10
CA ALA A 16 8.26 -1.61 11.75
C ALA A 16 7.30 -0.66 11.03
N VAL A 17 7.23 0.60 11.45
CA VAL A 17 6.39 1.62 10.80
C VAL A 17 6.90 1.96 9.39
N VAL A 18 8.22 2.03 9.21
CA VAL A 18 8.84 2.24 7.90
C VAL A 18 8.54 1.05 6.98
N THR A 19 8.78 -0.18 7.42
CA THR A 19 8.58 -1.41 6.65
C THR A 19 7.09 -1.65 6.34
N ALA A 20 6.18 -1.26 7.23
CA ALA A 20 4.74 -1.32 7.01
C ALA A 20 4.26 -0.58 5.76
N ARG A 21 5.00 0.46 5.34
CA ARG A 21 4.66 1.23 4.14
C ARG A 21 5.04 0.50 2.85
N PHE A 22 6.01 -0.41 2.90
CA PHE A 22 6.45 -1.21 1.75
C PHE A 22 5.62 -2.50 1.60
N PHE A 23 5.13 -3.06 2.71
CA PHE A 23 4.38 -4.31 2.72
C PHE A 23 2.95 -4.09 3.23
N PRO A 24 1.93 -4.16 2.36
CA PRO A 24 0.53 -3.97 2.76
C PRO A 24 0.07 -4.93 3.85
N TRP A 25 0.68 -6.11 3.96
CA TRP A 25 0.39 -7.07 5.03
C TRP A 25 0.93 -6.61 6.38
N VAL A 26 2.07 -5.92 6.40
CA VAL A 26 2.67 -5.42 7.65
C VAL A 26 1.84 -4.25 8.21
N ARG A 27 1.10 -3.52 7.37
CA ARG A 27 0.19 -2.44 7.80
C ARG A 27 -0.89 -2.89 8.80
N THR A 28 -1.31 -4.16 8.76
CA THR A 28 -2.29 -4.70 9.72
C THR A 28 -1.68 -4.96 11.09
N PHE A 29 -0.36 -5.06 11.19
CA PHE A 29 0.38 -5.24 12.44
C PHE A 29 0.82 -3.92 13.06
N VAL A 30 0.80 -2.81 12.32
CA VAL A 30 1.13 -1.47 12.83
C VAL A 30 0.34 -1.08 14.08
N PRO A 31 -1.01 -1.26 14.16
CA PRO A 31 -1.74 -0.91 15.37
C PRO A 31 -1.33 -1.77 16.57
N VAL A 32 -1.04 -3.05 16.36
CA VAL A 32 -0.58 -3.99 17.41
C VAL A 32 0.79 -3.56 17.94
N ILE A 33 1.72 -3.24 17.05
CA ILE A 33 3.07 -2.80 17.39
C ILE A 33 3.03 -1.42 18.05
N ALA A 34 2.20 -0.50 17.57
CA ALA A 34 2.00 0.83 18.15
C ALA A 34 1.42 0.75 19.57
N GLY A 35 0.44 -0.14 19.81
CA GLY A 35 -0.13 -0.39 21.12
C GLY A 35 0.85 -1.06 22.09
N ALA A 36 1.62 -2.04 21.62
CA ALA A 36 2.62 -2.75 22.43
C ALA A 36 3.84 -1.89 22.80
N SER A 37 4.20 -0.93 21.93
CA SER A 37 5.43 -0.13 22.07
C SER A 37 5.31 1.10 22.98
N ARG A 38 4.10 1.56 23.37
CA ARG A 38 3.88 2.89 24.00
C ARG A 38 4.76 4.00 23.38
N MET A 39 4.89 4.02 22.06
CA MET A 39 5.91 4.82 21.38
C MET A 39 5.58 6.32 21.50
N ASN A 40 6.58 7.14 21.81
CA ASN A 40 6.42 8.59 21.86
C ASN A 40 6.04 9.12 20.46
N TYR A 41 5.00 9.96 20.37
CA TYR A 41 4.39 10.40 19.11
C TYR A 41 5.41 10.95 18.09
N TYR A 42 6.42 11.68 18.57
CA TYR A 42 7.49 12.23 17.73
C TYR A 42 8.33 11.16 17.02
N LYS A 43 8.54 10.00 17.65
CA LYS A 43 9.27 8.87 17.02
C LYS A 43 8.42 8.20 15.95
N PHE A 44 7.11 8.10 16.15
CA PHE A 44 6.20 7.59 15.13
C PHE A 44 6.20 8.51 13.91
N LEU A 45 6.14 9.81 14.15
CA LEU A 45 6.13 10.81 13.09
C LEU A 45 7.42 10.79 12.28
N SER A 46 8.59 10.68 12.91
CA SER A 46 9.87 10.61 12.19
C SER A 46 10.03 9.32 11.37
N ALA A 47 9.60 8.17 11.91
CA ALA A 47 9.58 6.90 11.17
C ALA A 47 8.65 6.97 9.96
N ASN A 48 7.43 7.47 10.17
CA ASN A 48 6.45 7.59 9.08
C ASN A 48 6.89 8.60 8.02
N ALA A 49 7.50 9.73 8.42
CA ALA A 49 8.03 10.73 7.50
C ALA A 49 9.17 10.15 6.65
N LEU A 50 10.12 9.44 7.26
CA LEU A 50 11.19 8.76 6.53
C LEU A 50 10.66 7.66 5.62
N GLY A 51 9.74 6.82 6.10
CA GLY A 51 9.09 5.81 5.27
C GLY A 51 8.35 6.43 4.10
N ALA A 52 7.64 7.54 4.31
CA ALA A 52 6.93 8.26 3.26
C ALA A 52 7.87 8.87 2.23
N LEU A 53 8.97 9.49 2.66
CA LEU A 53 9.98 10.03 1.77
C LEU A 53 10.66 8.92 0.98
N LEU A 54 11.12 7.86 1.64
CA LEU A 54 11.82 6.76 0.98
C LEU A 54 10.92 6.03 -0.02
N TRP A 55 9.64 5.84 0.32
CA TRP A 55 8.66 5.23 -0.57
C TRP A 55 8.28 6.15 -1.73
N GLY A 56 7.99 7.42 -1.47
CA GLY A 56 7.61 8.39 -2.50
C GLY A 56 8.75 8.63 -3.49
N VAL A 57 9.95 8.85 -2.99
CA VAL A 57 11.16 9.01 -3.81
C VAL A 57 11.50 7.70 -4.50
N GLY A 58 11.48 6.58 -3.78
CA GLY A 58 11.80 5.26 -4.30
C GLY A 58 10.90 4.83 -5.46
N ILE A 59 9.57 4.94 -5.32
CA ILE A 59 8.63 4.62 -6.41
C ILE A 59 8.76 5.60 -7.57
N THR A 60 8.96 6.89 -7.29
CA THR A 60 9.12 7.88 -8.36
C THR A 60 10.38 7.63 -9.18
N LEU A 61 11.52 7.38 -8.55
CA LEU A 61 12.75 7.01 -9.26
C LEU A 61 12.63 5.64 -9.93
N ALA A 62 12.04 4.65 -9.26
CA ALA A 62 11.82 3.34 -9.87
C ALA A 62 10.94 3.45 -11.12
N GLY A 63 9.88 4.26 -11.09
CA GLY A 63 9.04 4.57 -12.24
C GLY A 63 9.79 5.32 -13.34
N PHE A 64 10.63 6.30 -12.97
CA PHE A 64 11.47 7.05 -13.91
C PHE A 64 12.48 6.14 -14.65
N TYR A 65 13.19 5.28 -13.92
CA TYR A 65 14.09 4.29 -14.52
C TYR A 65 13.33 3.19 -15.27
N ALA A 66 12.17 2.77 -14.80
CA ALA A 66 11.36 1.79 -15.50
C ALA A 66 10.82 2.37 -16.82
N ALA A 67 10.55 3.69 -16.89
CA ALA A 67 10.10 4.35 -18.11
C ALA A 67 11.18 4.44 -19.21
N SER A 68 12.48 4.36 -18.86
CA SER A 68 13.57 4.31 -19.83
C SER A 68 13.77 2.92 -20.47
N ILE A 69 13.15 1.87 -19.89
CA ILE A 69 13.19 0.50 -20.43
C ILE A 69 11.98 0.29 -21.36
N PRO A 70 12.18 0.05 -22.68
CA PRO A 70 11.10 -0.10 -23.66
C PRO A 70 10.09 -1.21 -23.33
N TRP A 71 10.57 -2.27 -22.67
CA TRP A 71 9.75 -3.44 -22.31
C TRP A 71 8.69 -3.12 -21.24
N VAL A 72 8.98 -2.20 -20.31
CA VAL A 72 8.06 -1.81 -19.23
C VAL A 72 6.82 -1.11 -19.79
N LYS A 73 6.96 -0.27 -20.82
CA LYS A 73 5.80 0.40 -21.45
C LYS A 73 4.81 -0.62 -22.00
N THR A 74 5.31 -1.66 -22.67
CA THR A 74 4.48 -2.74 -23.22
C THR A 74 3.73 -3.50 -22.12
N PHE A 75 4.42 -3.85 -21.03
CA PHE A 75 3.77 -4.48 -19.87
C PHE A 75 2.74 -3.59 -19.19
N SER A 76 3.04 -2.30 -19.04
CA SER A 76 2.12 -1.33 -18.44
C SER A 76 0.81 -1.21 -19.26
N TYR A 77 0.92 -1.10 -20.58
CA TYR A 77 -0.25 -1.13 -21.47
C TYR A 77 -1.00 -2.46 -21.44
N ALA A 78 -0.29 -3.59 -21.40
CA ALA A 78 -0.91 -4.92 -21.31
C ALA A 78 -1.70 -5.11 -20.01
N ILE A 79 -1.13 -4.69 -18.88
CA ILE A 79 -1.79 -4.72 -17.56
C ILE A 79 -3.01 -3.80 -17.56
N ALA A 80 -2.86 -2.56 -18.07
CA ALA A 80 -3.97 -1.63 -18.16
C ALA A 80 -5.11 -2.18 -19.04
N ALA A 81 -4.79 -2.72 -20.21
CA ALA A 81 -5.76 -3.35 -21.10
C ALA A 81 -6.44 -4.55 -20.42
N PHE A 82 -5.69 -5.40 -19.71
CA PHE A 82 -6.24 -6.52 -18.95
C PHE A 82 -7.27 -6.04 -17.92
N PHE A 83 -6.94 -5.04 -17.10
CA PHE A 83 -7.86 -4.50 -16.09
C PHE A 83 -9.09 -3.81 -16.71
N ILE A 84 -8.92 -3.09 -17.82
CA ILE A 84 -10.04 -2.47 -18.54
C ILE A 84 -10.98 -3.55 -19.08
N ILE A 85 -10.44 -4.56 -19.78
CA ILE A 85 -11.22 -5.66 -20.33
C ILE A 85 -11.89 -6.46 -19.20
N ALA A 86 -11.17 -6.76 -18.12
CA ALA A 86 -11.73 -7.46 -16.96
C ALA A 86 -12.85 -6.65 -16.29
N SER A 87 -12.70 -5.33 -16.17
CA SER A 87 -13.73 -4.44 -15.62
C SER A 87 -14.98 -4.41 -16.50
N ILE A 88 -14.81 -4.28 -17.82
CA ILE A 88 -15.92 -4.31 -18.78
C ILE A 88 -16.58 -5.69 -18.80
N ALA A 89 -15.80 -6.77 -18.82
CA ALA A 89 -16.32 -8.13 -18.77
C ALA A 89 -17.09 -8.38 -17.46
N SER A 90 -16.58 -7.91 -16.32
CA SER A 90 -17.25 -7.96 -15.03
C SER A 90 -18.55 -7.14 -15.02
N MET A 91 -18.55 -5.95 -15.63
CA MET A 91 -19.74 -5.10 -15.79
C MET A 91 -20.81 -5.79 -16.62
N VAL A 92 -20.44 -6.35 -17.78
CA VAL A 92 -21.34 -7.06 -18.69
C VAL A 92 -21.87 -8.34 -18.07
N TRP A 93 -21.01 -9.11 -17.40
CA TRP A 93 -21.40 -10.31 -16.66
C TRP A 93 -22.39 -9.96 -15.54
N ASN A 94 -22.08 -8.91 -14.76
CA ASN A 94 -22.94 -8.45 -13.69
C ASN A 94 -24.29 -7.95 -14.24
N TYR A 95 -24.31 -7.20 -15.34
CA TYR A 95 -25.54 -6.71 -15.98
C TYR A 95 -26.38 -7.86 -16.58
N SER A 96 -25.73 -8.84 -17.21
CA SER A 96 -26.40 -10.02 -17.78
C SER A 96 -26.93 -10.98 -16.70
N ARG A 97 -26.39 -10.89 -15.48
CA ARG A 97 -26.85 -11.62 -14.31
C ARG A 97 -27.78 -10.83 -13.40
N ARG A 98 -28.18 -9.59 -13.74
CA ARG A 98 -29.28 -8.92 -13.04
C ARG A 98 -30.57 -9.61 -13.48
N PRO A 99 -31.28 -10.36 -12.60
CA PRO A 99 -32.69 -10.62 -12.83
C PRO A 99 -33.35 -9.24 -12.91
N GLN A 100 -34.19 -9.03 -13.93
CA GLN A 100 -34.97 -7.81 -14.12
C GLN A 100 -35.84 -7.58 -12.87
N GLU A 101 -35.35 -6.82 -11.88
CA GLU A 101 -36.21 -6.29 -10.82
C GLU A 101 -37.06 -5.16 -11.45
N PRO A 102 -38.40 -5.28 -11.44
CA PRO A 102 -39.27 -4.35 -12.16
C PRO A 102 -39.09 -2.93 -11.62
N GLN A 103 -38.81 -1.98 -12.53
CA GLN A 103 -38.86 -0.56 -12.20
C GLN A 103 -40.26 -0.18 -11.72
N GLU A 104 -40.39 0.08 -10.41
CA GLU A 104 -41.56 0.72 -9.82
C GLU A 104 -41.58 2.19 -10.26
N LYS A 105 -42.58 2.51 -11.08
CA LYS A 105 -42.88 3.87 -11.57
C LYS A 105 -43.43 4.70 -10.42
N SER A 106 -42.89 5.90 -10.20
CA SER A 106 -43.54 6.98 -9.45
C SER A 106 -43.59 8.25 -10.29
#